data_AF-A0A7X7GG69-F1
#
_entry.id   AF-A0A7X7GG69-F1
#
_cell.length_a   1.000
_cell.length_b   1.000
_cell.length_c   1.000
_cell.angle_alpha   90.00
_cell.angle_beta   90.00
_cell.angle_gamma   90.00
#
_symmetry.space_group_name_H-M   'P 1'
#
loop_
_entity.id
_entity.type
_entity.pdbx_description
1 polymer ?
#
loop_
_entity_poly.entity_id
_entity_poly.type
_entity_poly.pdbx_seq_one_letter_code
_entity_poly.pdbx_strand_id
1 'polypeptide(L)'
;MTEHSGPWRTISVTALPQPYDVALNCEGNTHTFDAPVALLRQNTITGDTRVVLGVVNEERGEVEPVDPDWEDEGRLGDFMYAVPRGQ
;
A
#
# COMPACT_ATOMS: atom_id res chain seq x y z
N MET A 1 -7.73 -4.51 -26.42
CA MET A 1 -8.14 -5.09 -25.12
C MET A 1 -8.39 -3.90 -24.22
N THR A 2 -9.62 -3.69 -23.80
CA THR A 2 -9.96 -2.55 -22.93
C THR A 2 -9.49 -2.95 -21.53
N GLU A 3 -8.46 -2.28 -21.01
CA GLU A 3 -8.01 -2.47 -19.63
C GLU A 3 -9.17 -2.08 -18.70
N HIS A 4 -9.73 -3.09 -18.03
CA HIS A 4 -10.77 -2.92 -17.03
C HIS A 4 -10.13 -2.80 -15.63
N SER A 5 -9.18 -1.87 -15.43
CA SER A 5 -8.69 -1.54 -14.09
C SER A 5 -9.57 -0.44 -13.49
N GLY A 6 -10.74 -0.82 -12.96
CA GLY A 6 -11.53 0.11 -12.14
C GLY A 6 -10.75 0.59 -10.91
N PRO A 7 -11.09 1.75 -10.30
CA PRO A 7 -10.36 2.22 -9.14
C PRO A 7 -10.52 1.25 -7.95
N TRP A 8 -9.47 1.14 -7.14
CA TRP A 8 -9.43 0.33 -5.94
C TRP A 8 -9.78 1.15 -4.70
N ARG A 9 -10.75 0.69 -3.90
CA ARG A 9 -11.11 1.31 -2.61
C ARG A 9 -10.79 0.39 -1.44
N THR A 10 -10.38 0.97 -0.32
CA THR A 10 -10.24 0.24 0.95
C THR A 10 -11.61 -0.05 1.54
N ILE A 11 -11.89 -1.31 1.85
CA ILE A 11 -13.16 -1.75 2.45
C ILE A 11 -12.98 -2.32 3.87
N SER A 12 -11.75 -2.65 4.27
CA SER A 12 -11.42 -3.05 5.63
C SER A 12 -9.96 -2.73 5.97
N VAL A 13 -9.71 -2.47 7.25
CA VAL A 13 -8.38 -2.20 7.83
C VAL A 13 -8.20 -3.13 9.02
N THR A 14 -7.09 -3.86 9.06
CA THR A 14 -6.77 -4.78 10.16
C THR A 14 -5.37 -4.47 10.67
N ALA A 15 -5.23 -4.28 11.99
CA ALA A 15 -3.93 -4.13 12.62
C ALA A 15 -3.10 -5.41 12.47
N LEU A 16 -1.84 -5.27 12.10
CA LEU A 16 -0.91 -6.39 12.04
C LEU A 16 -0.43 -6.75 13.46
N PRO A 17 -0.14 -8.02 13.76
CA PRO A 17 0.42 -8.43 15.06
C PRO A 17 1.74 -7.72 15.38
N GLN A 18 2.50 -7.41 14.34
CA GLN A 18 3.66 -6.53 14.37
C GLN A 18 3.71 -5.72 13.07
N PRO A 19 4.23 -4.48 13.09
CA PRO A 19 4.38 -3.71 11.88
C PRO A 19 5.43 -4.29 10.93
N TYR A 20 5.34 -3.91 9.66
CA TYR A 20 6.36 -4.18 8.65
C TYR A 20 7.17 -2.92 8.38
N ASP A 21 8.48 -3.07 8.16
CA ASP A 21 9.29 -2.03 7.54
C ASP A 21 9.19 -2.18 6.03
N VAL A 22 8.64 -1.15 5.38
CA VAL A 22 8.43 -1.11 3.93
C VAL A 22 9.40 -0.12 3.32
N ALA A 23 10.23 -0.58 2.41
CA ALA A 23 11.11 0.29 1.64
C ALA A 23 10.45 0.70 0.32
N LEU A 24 10.35 2.00 0.09
CA LEU A 24 9.89 2.59 -1.15
C LEU A 24 11.01 3.42 -1.78
N ASN A 25 11.09 3.41 -3.11
CA ASN A 25 11.88 4.38 -3.86
C ASN A 25 11.02 5.62 -4.13
N CYS A 26 11.32 6.71 -3.43
CA CYS A 26 10.67 8.00 -3.57
C CYS A 26 11.65 8.93 -4.30
N GLU A 27 11.33 9.30 -5.54
CA GLU A 27 12.12 10.26 -6.33
C GLU A 27 13.62 9.91 -6.44
N GLY A 28 13.95 8.61 -6.55
CA GLY A 28 15.32 8.12 -6.66
C GLY A 28 16.01 7.84 -5.32
N ASN A 29 15.39 8.16 -4.19
CA ASN A 29 15.90 7.87 -2.85
C ASN A 29 15.11 6.72 -2.21
N THR A 30 15.78 5.86 -1.46
CA THR A 30 15.11 4.82 -0.69
C THR A 30 14.69 5.35 0.68
N HIS A 31 13.40 5.30 0.96
CA HIS A 31 12.81 5.64 2.24
C HIS A 31 12.16 4.41 2.85
N THR A 32 12.25 4.28 4.18
CA THR A 32 11.61 3.19 4.92
C THR A 32 10.44 3.76 5.70
N PHE A 33 9.27 3.13 5.57
CA PHE A 33 8.03 3.52 6.20
C PHE A 33 7.51 2.40 7.11
N ASP A 34 6.76 2.80 8.13
CA ASP A 34 6.05 1.86 9.00
C ASP A 34 4.74 1.43 8.35
N ALA A 35 4.53 0.13 8.19
CA ALA A 35 3.26 -0.48 7.79
C ALA A 35 2.63 -1.26 8.95
N PRO A 36 1.81 -0.61 9.80
CA PRO A 36 1.20 -1.26 10.96
C PRO A 36 -0.10 -2.02 10.64
N VAL A 37 -0.63 -1.89 9.43
CA VAL A 37 -1.95 -2.47 9.06
C VAL A 37 -1.91 -3.20 7.72
N ALA A 38 -2.81 -4.16 7.58
CA ALA A 38 -3.23 -4.72 6.29
C ALA A 38 -4.56 -4.09 5.86
N LEU A 39 -4.68 -3.80 4.57
CA LEU A 39 -5.85 -3.21 3.94
C LEU A 39 -6.48 -4.23 3.00
N LEU A 40 -7.76 -4.51 3.17
CA LEU A 40 -8.55 -5.21 2.16
C LEU A 40 -9.06 -4.17 1.17
N ARG A 41 -8.60 -4.23 -0.08
CA ARG A 41 -9.07 -3.37 -1.18
C ARG A 41 -9.98 -4.15 -2.11
N GLN A 42 -10.98 -3.46 -2.67
CA GLN A 42 -11.89 -3.99 -3.68
C GLN A 42 -11.87 -3.11 -4.93
N ASN A 43 -11.77 -3.73 -6.11
CA ASN A 43 -11.96 -3.07 -7.39
C ASN A 43 -13.43 -2.69 -7.57
N THR A 44 -13.71 -1.42 -7.83
CA THR A 44 -15.10 -0.93 -7.90
C THR A 44 -15.87 -1.38 -9.15
N ILE A 45 -15.17 -1.85 -10.19
CA ILE A 45 -15.78 -2.31 -11.45
C ILE A 45 -15.90 -3.85 -11.45
N THR A 46 -14.80 -4.55 -11.17
CA THR A 46 -14.77 -6.02 -11.27
C THR A 46 -15.27 -6.72 -10.01
N GLY A 47 -15.23 -6.04 -8.87
CA GLY A 47 -15.54 -6.62 -7.56
C GLY A 47 -14.39 -7.43 -6.95
N ASP A 48 -13.27 -7.58 -7.67
CA ASP A 48 -12.09 -8.32 -7.21
C ASP A 48 -11.54 -7.72 -5.92
N THR A 49 -11.02 -8.59 -5.05
CA THR A 49 -10.43 -8.18 -3.77
C THR A 49 -8.97 -8.55 -3.66
N ARG A 50 -8.18 -7.71 -2.98
CA ARG A 50 -6.78 -7.99 -2.64
C ARG A 50 -6.43 -7.45 -1.26
N VAL A 51 -5.37 -8.01 -0.68
CA VAL A 51 -4.79 -7.53 0.56
C VAL A 51 -3.47 -6.83 0.24
N VAL A 52 -3.29 -5.62 0.76
CA VAL A 52 -2.04 -4.85 0.65
C VAL A 52 -1.62 -4.36 2.03
N LEU A 53 -0.36 -3.99 2.19
CA LEU A 53 0.11 -3.29 3.38
C LEU A 53 -0.36 -1.83 3.33
N GLY A 54 -0.62 -1.23 4.50
CA GLY A 54 -0.89 0.19 4.64
C GLY A 54 0.23 0.86 5.42
N VAL A 55 0.91 1.83 4.82
CA VAL A 55 1.97 2.63 5.45
C VAL A 55 1.42 3.92 6.03
N VAL A 56 2.01 4.41 7.12
CA VAL A 56 1.68 5.71 7.68
C VAL A 56 2.43 6.81 6.92
N ASN A 57 1.69 7.69 6.25
CA ASN A 57 2.23 8.95 5.73
C ASN A 57 2.39 9.93 6.90
N GLU A 58 3.63 10.19 7.32
CA GLU A 58 3.93 11.03 8.49
C GLU A 58 3.52 12.50 8.31
N GLU A 59 3.50 13.01 7.08
CA GLU A 59 3.14 14.40 6.81
C GLU A 59 1.64 14.63 6.95
N ARG A 60 0.84 13.68 6.46
CA ARG A 60 -0.63 13.76 6.45
C ARG A 60 -1.29 13.09 7.66
N GLY A 61 -0.58 12.20 8.35
CA GLY A 61 -1.13 11.37 9.42
C GLY A 61 -2.15 10.34 8.93
N GLU A 62 -2.08 9.94 7.67
CA GLU A 62 -3.02 9.02 7.01
C GLU A 62 -2.35 7.67 6.70
N VAL A 63 -3.15 6.62 6.58
CA VAL A 63 -2.68 5.31 6.10
C VAL A 63 -2.87 5.24 4.60
N GLU A 64 -1.78 5.04 3.87
CA GLU A 64 -1.77 4.92 2.41
C GLU A 64 -1.45 3.47 1.99
N PRO A 65 -2.15 2.92 0.99
CA PRO A 65 -1.89 1.57 0.52
C PRO A 65 -0.53 1.50 -0.19
N VAL A 66 0.25 0.47 0.14
CA VAL A 66 1.44 0.08 -0.62
C VAL A 66 0.99 -0.78 -1.78
N ASP A 67 0.69 -0.13 -2.90
CA ASP A 67 0.28 -0.80 -4.12
C ASP A 67 1.51 -1.13 -4.98
N PRO A 68 1.78 -2.40 -5.30
CA PRO A 68 2.80 -2.74 -6.28
C PRO A 68 2.37 -2.39 -7.72
N ASP A 69 1.09 -2.05 -7.94
CA ASP A 69 0.59 -1.67 -9.25
C ASP A 69 0.90 -0.20 -9.53
N TRP A 70 1.60 0.03 -10.64
CA TRP A 70 2.22 1.30 -11.02
C TRP A 70 1.21 2.37 -11.48
N GLU A 71 -0.07 2.02 -11.60
CA GLU A 71 -1.13 2.85 -12.17
C GLU A 71 -1.90 3.73 -11.14
N ASP A 72 -1.62 3.66 -9.84
CA ASP A 72 -2.34 4.45 -8.82
C ASP A 72 -1.75 5.87 -8.70
N GLU A 73 -2.54 6.91 -9.01
CA GLU A 73 -2.13 8.33 -9.09
C GLU A 73 -1.70 8.96 -7.74
N GLY A 74 -1.75 8.21 -6.64
CA GLY A 74 -1.41 8.66 -5.28
C GLY A 74 -0.27 7.91 -4.60
N ARG A 75 0.59 7.21 -5.35
CA ARG A 75 1.67 6.39 -4.76
C ARG A 75 2.73 7.24 -4.05
N LEU A 76 3.12 6.82 -2.83
CA LEU A 76 4.25 7.40 -2.09
C LEU A 76 5.61 7.17 -2.78
N GLY A 77 5.74 6.06 -3.50
CA GLY A 77 6.97 5.66 -4.18
C GLY A 77 6.86 4.26 -4.80
N ASP A 78 7.91 3.82 -5.48
CA ASP A 78 7.97 2.48 -6.06
C ASP A 78 8.30 1.43 -4.99
N PHE A 79 7.50 0.37 -4.89
CA PHE A 79 7.72 -0.71 -3.92
C PHE A 79 9.05 -1.45 -4.17
N MET A 80 9.89 -1.56 -3.13
CA MET A 80 11.15 -2.31 -3.18
C MET A 80 11.03 -3.63 -2.42
N TYR A 81 10.73 -3.56 -1.12
CA TYR A 81 10.54 -4.74 -0.25
C TYR A 81 9.72 -4.39 0.99
N ALA A 82 9.21 -5.42 1.66
CA ALA A 82 8.61 -5.34 2.98
C ALA A 82 9.11 -6.50 3.84
N VAL A 83 9.51 -6.20 5.07
CA VAL A 83 9.95 -7.20 6.06
C VAL A 83 9.26 -6.97 7.39
N PRO A 84 8.92 -8.02 8.17
CA PRO A 84 8.40 -7.82 9.52
C PRO A 84 9.43 -7.06 10.37
N ARG A 85 8.99 -6.01 11.07
CA ARG A 85 9.91 -5.18 11.88
C ARG A 85 10.61 -6.04 12.94
N GLY A 86 11.92 -5.87 13.05
CA GLY A 86 12.76 -6.55 14.05
C GLY A 86 13.28 -7.94 13.64
N GLN A 87 13.22 -8.28 12.34
CA GLN A 87 13.87 -9.46 11.76
C GLN A 87 15.13 -9.10 10.97
#